data_AF-A0A559M4L3-F1
#
_entry.id   AF-A0A559M4L3-F1
#
_cell.length_a   1.000
_cell.length_b   1.000
_cell.length_c   1.000
_cell.angle_alpha   90.00
_cell.angle_beta   90.00
_cell.angle_gamma   90.00
#
_symmetry.space_group_name_H-M   'P 1'
#
loop_
_entity.id
_entity.type
_entity.pdbx_description
1 polymer ?
#
loop_
_entity_poly.entity_id
_entity_poly.type
_entity_poly.pdbx_seq_one_letter_code
_entity_poly.pdbx_strand_id
1 'polypeptide(L)'
;MQFDASAFDLETLLNTKYHIYEHTETGKLTVACDEYHVPAHIQEHVDYITPGIKLVAPFRKSKEDPELQKRIFGVTSGRKLAPLLKNLGMTVDALLAVPRLLLCGAVITPACIQALYQVPKGSKADPSNALGIFEDIGDVYSQEDLDIFFLTFAQSIPQGTGPKLEAIDGATAPDPVLKAGAESDLDFQVSYPLIYPQGTVLFQTDDPVYEADYVYKGFLNNFLDALDGSYCSTVDSLDPAYPDPSNATGTYKGALQCGVYTPTNVISISYGGQEADLPIAYQRRQCNEFMKLGLQSVSVVLASGDSGGNVTDDAETSTTRFPSGGGFSNIYATPDYQQTAVDGYLTNSPPPYDSYSTTDNGAIGANGGIYNKGGRGYPDVSAVGDNIVIFNAGAPTLIGGTSASAPIFASILTRINEERLAAGKSTIGFVNPTLYSHPEAFHDITNGSNPGCNTTGFAAAKGWDPMKVI
;
A
#
# COMPACT_ATOMS: atom_id res chain seq x y z
N MET A 1 -3.02 16.59 -20.83
CA MET A 1 -3.14 16.93 -22.27
C MET A 1 -2.06 16.16 -23.01
N GLN A 2 -2.41 15.43 -24.07
CA GLN A 2 -1.46 14.73 -24.94
C GLN A 2 -1.68 15.20 -26.38
N PHE A 3 -0.60 15.47 -27.11
CA PHE A 3 -0.65 15.76 -28.53
C PHE A 3 0.64 15.26 -29.20
N ASP A 4 0.51 14.88 -30.46
CA ASP A 4 1.64 14.41 -31.26
C ASP A 4 2.27 15.60 -31.99
N ALA A 5 3.59 15.69 -31.93
CA ALA A 5 4.38 16.70 -32.62
C ALA A 5 5.74 16.12 -33.02
N SER A 6 6.41 16.73 -34.01
CA SER A 6 7.78 16.35 -34.34
C SER A 6 8.73 16.79 -33.21
N ALA A 7 9.88 16.12 -33.07
CA ALA A 7 10.90 16.53 -32.10
C ALA A 7 11.31 17.99 -32.29
N PHE A 8 11.44 18.44 -33.55
CA PHE A 8 11.76 19.83 -33.90
C PHE A 8 10.71 20.83 -33.39
N ASP A 9 9.43 20.50 -33.52
CA ASP A 9 8.34 21.37 -33.05
C ASP A 9 8.35 21.46 -31.53
N LEU A 10 8.60 20.34 -30.83
CA LEU A 10 8.68 20.30 -29.37
C LEU A 10 9.91 21.04 -28.84
N GLU A 11 11.08 20.87 -29.46
CA GLU A 11 12.29 21.63 -29.12
C GLU A 11 12.07 23.14 -29.22
N THR A 12 11.35 23.56 -30.26
CA THR A 12 10.98 24.97 -30.48
C THR A 12 9.96 25.45 -29.45
N LEU A 13 8.90 24.68 -29.24
CA LEU A 13 7.80 25.04 -28.33
C LEU A 13 8.29 25.19 -26.88
N LEU A 14 9.16 24.29 -26.46
CA LEU A 14 9.62 24.16 -25.08
C LEU A 14 10.99 24.79 -24.85
N ASN A 15 11.58 25.42 -25.88
CA ASN A 15 12.94 25.94 -25.85
C ASN A 15 13.90 24.96 -25.16
N THR A 16 13.98 23.76 -25.73
CA THR A 16 14.71 22.59 -25.21
C THR A 16 15.49 21.90 -26.33
N LYS A 17 16.30 20.91 -25.97
CA LYS A 17 16.91 19.96 -26.90
C LYS A 17 16.67 18.53 -26.45
N TYR A 18 16.10 17.73 -27.32
CA TYR A 18 15.89 16.33 -27.06
C TYR A 18 17.09 15.50 -27.50
N HIS A 19 17.51 14.62 -26.61
CA HIS A 19 18.59 13.69 -26.83
C HIS A 19 18.09 12.26 -26.66
N ILE A 20 18.73 11.34 -27.37
CA ILE A 20 18.59 9.91 -27.11
C ILE A 20 19.70 9.53 -26.15
N TYR A 21 19.32 9.15 -24.93
CA TYR A 21 20.24 8.64 -23.93
C TYR A 21 20.26 7.12 -24.01
N GLU A 22 21.46 6.55 -24.04
CA GLU A 22 21.68 5.13 -23.94
C GLU A 22 22.13 4.79 -22.52
N HIS A 23 21.43 3.86 -21.90
CA HIS A 23 21.87 3.34 -20.61
C HIS A 23 23.10 2.45 -20.79
N THR A 24 24.21 2.81 -20.13
CA THR A 24 25.53 2.19 -20.32
C THR A 24 25.58 0.69 -20.02
N GLU A 25 24.72 0.18 -19.13
CA GLU A 25 24.73 -1.26 -18.77
C GLU A 25 23.72 -2.11 -19.55
N THR A 26 22.62 -1.52 -20.04
CA THR A 26 21.50 -2.27 -20.63
C THR A 26 21.31 -2.00 -22.13
N GLY A 27 21.94 -0.95 -22.66
CA GLY A 27 21.77 -0.51 -24.06
C GLY A 27 20.38 0.03 -24.37
N LYS A 28 19.52 0.24 -23.36
CA LYS A 28 18.16 0.76 -23.57
C LYS A 28 18.24 2.24 -23.91
N LEU A 29 17.52 2.63 -24.97
CA LEU A 29 17.42 4.01 -25.43
C LEU A 29 16.20 4.69 -24.81
N THR A 30 16.36 5.94 -24.35
CA THR A 30 15.26 6.81 -23.93
C THR A 30 15.43 8.20 -24.50
N VAL A 31 14.34 8.91 -24.74
CA VAL A 31 14.36 10.32 -25.14
C VAL A 31 14.17 11.18 -23.90
N ALA A 32 15.04 12.17 -23.69
CA ALA A 32 14.96 13.15 -22.61
C ALA A 32 15.63 14.46 -23.04
N CYS A 33 15.57 15.50 -22.21
CA CYS A 33 16.28 16.75 -22.43
C CYS A 33 16.96 17.24 -21.15
N ASP A 34 17.96 18.11 -21.26
CA ASP A 34 18.67 18.61 -20.06
C ASP A 34 17.88 19.72 -19.33
N GLU A 35 17.06 20.48 -20.06
CA GLU A 35 16.23 21.58 -19.55
C GLU A 35 15.08 21.88 -20.50
N TYR A 36 13.96 22.44 -20.03
CA TYR A 36 12.91 22.98 -20.88
C TYR A 36 12.29 24.22 -20.25
N HIS A 37 11.60 25.01 -21.05
CA HIS A 37 10.99 26.28 -20.66
C HIS A 37 9.55 26.37 -21.16
N VAL A 38 8.69 27.00 -20.36
CA VAL A 38 7.35 27.42 -20.77
C VAL A 38 7.15 28.89 -20.45
N PRO A 39 6.28 29.62 -21.18
CA PRO A 39 5.97 31.01 -20.87
C PRO A 39 5.48 31.17 -19.43
N ALA A 40 5.86 32.26 -18.75
CA ALA A 40 5.55 32.48 -17.33
C ALA A 40 4.07 32.37 -16.97
N HIS A 41 3.18 32.86 -17.83
CA HIS A 41 1.72 32.78 -17.64
C HIS A 41 1.13 31.38 -17.89
N ILE A 42 1.92 30.44 -18.40
CA ILE A 42 1.54 29.04 -18.60
C ILE A 42 2.08 28.17 -17.48
N GLN A 43 3.08 28.62 -16.72
CA GLN A 43 3.67 27.86 -15.61
C GLN A 43 2.63 27.49 -14.54
N GLU A 44 1.64 28.35 -14.28
CA GLU A 44 0.56 28.06 -13.33
C GLU A 44 -0.47 27.03 -13.85
N HIS A 45 -0.38 26.66 -15.12
CA HIS A 45 -1.27 25.73 -15.79
C HIS A 45 -0.59 24.44 -16.26
N VAL A 46 0.74 24.34 -16.09
CA VAL A 46 1.55 23.21 -16.57
C VAL A 46 2.41 22.71 -15.43
N ASP A 47 2.07 21.53 -14.91
CA ASP A 47 2.82 20.90 -13.82
C ASP A 47 4.22 20.44 -14.28
N TYR A 48 4.29 19.73 -15.42
CA TYR A 48 5.53 19.24 -16.02
C TYR A 48 5.29 18.84 -17.48
N ILE A 49 6.39 18.61 -18.21
CA ILE A 49 6.35 18.11 -19.59
C ILE A 49 7.17 16.83 -19.69
N THR A 50 6.60 15.81 -20.33
CA THR A 50 7.26 14.52 -20.60
C THR A 50 7.12 14.15 -22.09
N PRO A 51 8.17 13.64 -22.77
CA PRO A 51 9.53 13.46 -22.26
C PRO A 51 10.18 14.80 -21.87
N GLY A 52 10.92 14.83 -20.77
CA GLY A 52 11.47 16.06 -20.19
C GLY A 52 12.83 15.80 -19.56
N ILE A 53 13.12 16.44 -18.42
CA ILE A 53 14.39 16.26 -17.68
C ILE A 53 14.57 14.89 -17.01
N LYS A 54 13.55 14.01 -17.06
CA LYS A 54 13.60 12.70 -16.42
C LYS A 54 14.37 11.70 -17.29
N LEU A 55 15.57 11.33 -16.85
CA LEU A 55 16.22 10.10 -17.29
C LEU A 55 15.59 8.92 -16.54
N VAL A 56 14.91 8.04 -17.28
CA VAL A 56 14.36 6.81 -16.72
C VAL A 56 15.52 5.88 -16.39
N ALA A 57 15.79 5.64 -15.11
CA ALA A 57 16.66 4.55 -14.70
C ALA A 57 16.04 3.23 -15.21
N PRO A 58 16.76 2.38 -15.97
CA PRO A 58 16.22 1.11 -16.35
C PRO A 58 16.16 0.19 -15.14
N PHE A 59 15.04 -0.52 -15.04
CA PHE A 59 14.89 -1.70 -14.20
C PHE A 59 16.07 -2.65 -14.39
N ARG A 60 16.80 -2.91 -13.31
CA ARG A 60 17.67 -4.06 -13.24
C ARG A 60 16.75 -5.28 -13.10
N LYS A 61 16.70 -6.16 -14.10
CA LYS A 61 16.30 -7.55 -13.83
C LYS A 61 17.46 -8.17 -13.07
N SER A 62 17.43 -8.10 -11.75
CA SER A 62 18.27 -9.00 -10.99
C SER A 62 17.75 -10.42 -11.19
N LYS A 63 18.61 -11.41 -10.94
CA LYS A 63 18.16 -12.80 -10.85
C LYS A 63 17.43 -12.93 -9.51
N GLU A 64 16.19 -12.48 -9.50
CA GLU A 64 15.33 -12.37 -8.31
C GLU A 64 15.00 -13.75 -7.74
N ASP A 65 14.97 -13.84 -6.41
CA ASP A 65 14.29 -14.89 -5.68
C ASP A 65 12.77 -14.57 -5.66
N PRO A 66 11.91 -15.35 -6.34
CA PRO A 66 10.51 -15.00 -6.58
C PRO A 66 9.63 -14.92 -5.31
N GLU A 67 10.13 -15.30 -4.15
CA GLU A 67 9.33 -15.49 -2.94
C GLU A 67 9.18 -14.23 -2.05
N LEU A 68 9.82 -13.08 -2.35
CA LEU A 68 9.96 -11.98 -1.37
C LEU A 68 9.50 -10.56 -1.82
N GLN A 69 8.65 -10.45 -2.84
CA GLN A 69 8.21 -9.16 -3.37
C GLN A 69 6.72 -8.88 -3.08
N LYS A 70 6.40 -7.65 -2.66
CA LYS A 70 5.01 -7.16 -2.50
C LYS A 70 4.32 -7.08 -3.87
N ARG A 71 2.99 -7.22 -3.95
CA ARG A 71 2.20 -7.13 -5.19
C ARG A 71 2.36 -5.75 -5.86
N ILE A 72 2.96 -5.72 -7.05
CA ILE A 72 3.24 -4.53 -7.89
C ILE A 72 2.22 -4.42 -9.04
N PHE A 73 1.88 -3.19 -9.44
CA PHE A 73 0.92 -2.86 -10.52
C PHE A 73 1.59 -2.62 -11.88
N GLY A 74 0.79 -2.77 -12.94
CA GLY A 74 1.16 -2.47 -14.34
C GLY A 74 1.77 -3.66 -15.08
N VAL A 75 1.70 -3.61 -16.43
CA VAL A 75 2.10 -4.67 -17.40
C VAL A 75 3.22 -5.58 -16.88
N THR A 76 2.83 -6.63 -16.16
CA THR A 76 3.77 -7.68 -15.78
C THR A 76 3.91 -8.57 -17.00
N SER A 77 5.14 -8.80 -17.42
CA SER A 77 5.43 -9.95 -18.26
C SER A 77 5.15 -11.22 -17.45
N GLY A 78 3.88 -11.60 -17.33
CA GLY A 78 3.40 -12.92 -16.88
C GLY A 78 3.79 -13.38 -15.47
N ARG A 79 4.10 -12.50 -14.51
CA ARG A 79 4.37 -12.91 -13.12
C ARG A 79 3.44 -12.18 -12.15
N LYS A 80 2.34 -12.83 -11.77
CA LYS A 80 1.62 -12.53 -10.52
C LYS A 80 2.58 -12.80 -9.36
N LEU A 81 2.82 -11.79 -8.54
CA LEU A 81 3.63 -11.91 -7.33
C LEU A 81 2.93 -12.84 -6.35
N ALA A 82 3.63 -13.86 -5.87
CA ALA A 82 3.05 -14.87 -5.02
C ALA A 82 2.90 -14.35 -3.58
N PRO A 83 1.76 -14.58 -2.91
CA PRO A 83 1.61 -14.27 -1.50
C PRO A 83 2.69 -15.00 -0.68
N LEU A 84 3.09 -14.41 0.45
CA LEU A 84 4.05 -14.99 1.39
C LEU A 84 3.43 -16.17 2.15
N LEU A 85 3.10 -17.25 1.44
CA LEU A 85 2.49 -18.44 2.01
C LEU A 85 3.51 -19.42 2.58
N LYS A 86 3.15 -20.06 3.69
CA LYS A 86 3.95 -21.10 4.34
C LYS A 86 3.02 -22.15 4.91
N ASN A 87 3.39 -23.42 4.79
CA ASN A 87 2.62 -24.49 5.41
C ASN A 87 2.53 -24.30 6.94
N LEU A 88 1.33 -24.50 7.49
CA LEU A 88 1.07 -24.41 8.94
C LEU A 88 1.98 -25.37 9.76
N GLY A 89 2.44 -26.47 9.15
CA GLY A 89 3.35 -27.42 9.78
C GLY A 89 2.73 -28.27 10.90
N MET A 90 1.43 -28.09 11.16
CA MET A 90 0.63 -28.88 12.10
C MET A 90 -0.84 -28.92 11.65
N THR A 91 -1.64 -29.80 12.25
CA THR A 91 -3.09 -29.86 11.99
C THR A 91 -3.81 -28.76 12.77
N VAL A 92 -4.98 -28.34 12.27
CA VAL A 92 -5.85 -27.38 12.99
C VAL A 92 -6.27 -27.93 14.35
N ASP A 93 -6.58 -29.22 14.45
CA ASP A 93 -6.92 -29.85 15.74
C ASP A 93 -5.77 -29.75 16.75
N ALA A 94 -4.52 -29.93 16.31
CA ALA A 94 -3.35 -29.78 17.17
C ALA A 94 -3.17 -28.31 17.59
N LEU A 95 -3.39 -27.35 16.69
CA LEU A 95 -3.34 -25.92 16.99
C LEU A 95 -4.41 -25.52 18.02
N LEU A 96 -5.64 -26.01 17.86
CA LEU A 96 -6.77 -25.70 18.74
C LEU A 96 -6.68 -26.42 20.10
N ALA A 97 -5.92 -27.52 20.20
CA ALA A 97 -5.71 -28.25 21.45
C ALA A 97 -4.73 -27.56 22.42
N VAL A 98 -3.93 -26.61 21.93
CA VAL A 98 -2.96 -25.87 22.75
C VAL A 98 -3.61 -24.57 23.26
N PRO A 99 -3.27 -24.09 24.48
CA PRO A 99 -3.78 -22.80 24.95
C PRO A 99 -3.49 -21.69 23.94
N ARG A 100 -4.52 -20.90 23.59
CA ARG A 100 -4.52 -19.95 22.46
C ARG A 100 -3.34 -18.99 22.38
N LEU A 101 -2.75 -18.63 23.53
CA LEU A 101 -1.65 -17.67 23.60
C LEU A 101 -0.25 -18.31 23.61
N LEU A 102 -0.15 -19.62 23.82
CA LEU A 102 1.14 -20.32 23.99
C LEU A 102 1.91 -20.44 22.66
N LEU A 103 1.19 -20.41 21.53
CA LEU A 103 1.76 -20.58 20.19
C LEU A 103 1.88 -19.26 19.42
N CYS A 104 1.63 -18.10 20.02
CA CYS A 104 1.72 -16.82 19.31
C CYS A 104 3.12 -16.52 18.76
N GLY A 105 4.17 -17.17 19.26
CA GLY A 105 5.51 -17.08 18.67
C GLY A 105 5.72 -17.91 17.39
N ALA A 106 4.77 -18.77 17.02
CA ALA A 106 4.86 -19.67 15.87
C ALA A 106 3.67 -19.55 14.90
N VAL A 107 2.47 -19.25 15.43
CA VAL A 107 1.23 -19.07 14.67
C VAL A 107 0.45 -17.92 15.28
N ILE A 108 0.31 -16.84 14.54
CA ILE A 108 -0.45 -15.66 14.93
C ILE A 108 -1.92 -15.87 14.58
N THR A 109 -2.73 -16.00 15.63
CA THR A 109 -4.20 -16.08 15.54
C THR A 109 -4.84 -14.75 15.92
N PRO A 110 -6.14 -14.54 15.68
CA PRO A 110 -6.83 -13.35 16.16
C PRO A 110 -6.70 -13.10 17.67
N ALA A 111 -6.66 -14.17 18.47
CA ALA A 111 -6.46 -14.07 19.91
C ALA A 111 -5.04 -13.58 20.26
N CYS A 112 -4.03 -13.96 19.46
CA CYS A 112 -2.68 -13.42 19.59
C CYS A 112 -2.65 -11.93 19.32
N ILE A 113 -3.29 -11.47 18.23
CA ILE A 113 -3.34 -10.05 17.86
C ILE A 113 -4.03 -9.23 18.96
N GLN A 114 -5.17 -9.70 19.48
CA GLN A 114 -5.86 -9.07 20.61
C GLN A 114 -4.98 -8.98 21.85
N ALA A 115 -4.21 -10.03 22.16
CA ALA A 115 -3.32 -10.04 23.32
C ALA A 115 -2.09 -9.12 23.13
N LEU A 116 -1.47 -9.15 21.94
CA LEU A 116 -0.29 -8.35 21.61
C LEU A 116 -0.59 -6.84 21.69
N TYR A 117 -1.74 -6.43 21.14
CA TYR A 117 -2.13 -5.01 21.06
C TYR A 117 -3.14 -4.58 22.12
N GLN A 118 -3.45 -5.47 23.06
CA GLN A 118 -4.44 -5.21 24.13
C GLN A 118 -5.80 -4.74 23.58
N VAL A 119 -6.17 -5.25 22.40
CA VAL A 119 -7.43 -4.89 21.74
C VAL A 119 -8.56 -5.65 22.43
N PRO A 120 -9.51 -4.97 23.08
CA PRO A 120 -10.64 -5.63 23.71
C PRO A 120 -11.52 -6.31 22.65
N LYS A 121 -12.25 -7.34 23.07
CA LYS A 121 -13.23 -7.98 22.18
C LYS A 121 -14.25 -6.96 21.70
N GLY A 122 -14.55 -7.02 20.40
CA GLY A 122 -15.60 -6.19 19.84
C GLY A 122 -16.97 -6.49 20.42
N SER A 123 -17.75 -5.43 20.66
CA SER A 123 -19.09 -5.52 21.26
C SER A 123 -20.05 -4.43 20.79
N LYS A 124 -19.57 -3.49 19.97
CA LYS A 124 -20.33 -2.36 19.45
C LYS A 124 -20.28 -2.39 17.93
N ALA A 125 -21.30 -1.81 17.32
CA ALA A 125 -21.35 -1.49 15.91
C ALA A 125 -22.09 -0.16 15.78
N ASP A 126 -21.56 0.73 14.97
CA ASP A 126 -22.21 1.98 14.62
C ASP A 126 -22.41 2.01 13.09
N PRO A 127 -23.64 2.26 12.59
CA PRO A 127 -23.90 2.28 11.15
C PRO A 127 -23.18 3.43 10.42
N SER A 128 -22.66 4.43 11.15
CA SER A 128 -21.86 5.54 10.61
C SER A 128 -20.35 5.28 10.67
N ASN A 129 -19.94 4.09 11.13
CA ASN A 129 -18.56 3.64 11.18
C ASN A 129 -18.39 2.42 10.28
N ALA A 130 -17.34 2.38 9.46
CA ALA A 130 -17.00 1.21 8.67
C ALA A 130 -15.49 1.13 8.42
N LEU A 131 -14.98 -0.11 8.37
CA LEU A 131 -13.67 -0.42 7.80
C LEU A 131 -13.87 -0.79 6.34
N GLY A 132 -13.27 0.00 5.45
CA GLY A 132 -13.14 -0.28 4.03
C GLY A 132 -11.85 -1.04 3.78
N ILE A 133 -11.91 -2.06 2.94
CA ILE A 133 -10.75 -2.80 2.46
C ILE A 133 -10.77 -2.71 0.94
N PHE A 134 -9.65 -2.25 0.38
CA PHE A 134 -9.46 -2.12 -1.06
C PHE A 134 -8.78 -3.37 -1.61
N GLU A 135 -9.36 -3.95 -2.65
CA GLU A 135 -8.83 -5.11 -3.37
C GLU A 135 -8.83 -4.84 -4.87
N ASP A 136 -7.81 -5.36 -5.54
CA ASP A 136 -7.53 -5.10 -6.95
C ASP A 136 -6.81 -6.31 -7.56
N ILE A 137 -6.43 -6.21 -8.85
CA ILE A 137 -5.58 -7.17 -9.57
C ILE A 137 -6.08 -8.62 -9.53
N GLY A 138 -7.40 -8.80 -9.43
CA GLY A 138 -8.07 -10.10 -9.39
C GLY A 138 -7.76 -10.93 -8.15
N ASP A 139 -7.39 -10.28 -7.04
CA ASP A 139 -7.48 -10.89 -5.72
C ASP A 139 -8.89 -10.62 -5.16
N VAL A 140 -9.60 -11.70 -4.86
CA VAL A 140 -10.99 -11.64 -4.39
C VAL A 140 -11.15 -12.68 -3.28
N TYR A 141 -11.77 -12.29 -2.17
CA TYR A 141 -11.98 -13.19 -1.03
C TYR A 141 -12.96 -14.32 -1.36
N SER A 142 -12.85 -15.45 -0.64
CA SER A 142 -13.92 -16.45 -0.62
C SER A 142 -14.74 -16.41 0.65
N GLN A 143 -16.06 -16.38 0.50
CA GLN A 143 -16.97 -16.50 1.64
C GLN A 143 -16.83 -17.85 2.35
N GLU A 144 -16.52 -18.93 1.62
CA GLU A 144 -16.32 -20.26 2.20
C GLU A 144 -15.04 -20.32 3.05
N ASP A 145 -13.92 -19.76 2.57
CA ASP A 145 -12.68 -19.67 3.36
C ASP A 145 -12.87 -18.79 4.61
N LEU A 146 -13.56 -17.65 4.46
CA LEU A 146 -13.91 -16.77 5.58
C LEU A 146 -14.79 -17.47 6.63
N ASP A 147 -15.79 -18.24 6.18
CA ASP A 147 -16.68 -19.03 7.02
C ASP A 147 -15.92 -20.12 7.79
N ILE A 148 -15.03 -20.88 7.11
CA ILE A 148 -14.14 -21.86 7.74
C ILE A 148 -13.25 -21.21 8.79
N PHE A 149 -12.70 -20.03 8.48
CA PHE A 149 -11.90 -19.26 9.41
C PHE A 149 -12.70 -18.87 10.67
N PHE A 150 -13.94 -18.41 10.52
CA PHE A 150 -14.81 -18.09 11.65
C PHE A 150 -15.15 -19.32 12.50
N LEU A 151 -15.48 -20.46 11.89
CA LEU A 151 -15.71 -21.72 12.62
C LEU A 151 -14.50 -22.13 13.46
N THR A 152 -13.30 -21.83 12.97
CA THR A 152 -12.04 -22.24 13.58
C THR A 152 -11.59 -21.26 14.67
N PHE A 153 -11.53 -19.97 14.36
CA PHE A 153 -10.86 -18.96 15.20
C PHE A 153 -11.80 -17.89 15.78
N ALA A 154 -13.00 -17.70 15.22
CA ALA A 154 -13.91 -16.61 15.58
C ALA A 154 -15.38 -17.04 15.66
N GLN A 155 -15.67 -18.12 16.40
CA GLN A 155 -16.98 -18.78 16.49
C GLN A 155 -18.16 -17.89 16.93
N SER A 156 -17.89 -16.69 17.47
CA SER A 156 -18.92 -15.71 17.78
C SER A 156 -19.49 -15.01 16.54
N ILE A 157 -18.79 -15.09 15.40
CA ILE A 157 -19.20 -14.49 14.13
C ILE A 157 -20.10 -15.50 13.39
N PRO A 158 -21.35 -15.14 13.03
CA PRO A 158 -22.22 -16.01 12.26
C PRO A 158 -21.65 -16.36 10.89
N GLN A 159 -21.89 -17.59 10.46
CA GLN A 159 -21.56 -18.02 9.09
C GLN A 159 -22.35 -17.21 8.06
N GLY A 160 -21.75 -16.94 6.91
CA GLY A 160 -22.26 -16.02 5.89
C GLY A 160 -22.09 -14.54 6.26
N THR A 161 -21.39 -14.20 7.35
CA THR A 161 -20.98 -12.82 7.60
C THR A 161 -19.87 -12.48 6.60
N GLY A 162 -20.07 -11.41 5.84
CA GLY A 162 -19.12 -10.98 4.81
C GLY A 162 -19.23 -9.48 4.53
N PRO A 163 -18.26 -8.90 3.80
CA PRO A 163 -18.22 -7.48 3.52
C PRO A 163 -19.43 -7.03 2.69
N LYS A 164 -19.85 -5.78 2.88
CA LYS A 164 -20.68 -5.12 1.87
C LYS A 164 -19.81 -4.85 0.64
N LEU A 165 -20.18 -5.39 -0.52
CA LEU A 165 -19.47 -5.13 -1.78
C LEU A 165 -19.87 -3.77 -2.36
N GLU A 166 -18.88 -2.92 -2.60
CA GLU A 166 -18.94 -1.78 -3.50
C GLU A 166 -18.11 -2.15 -4.74
N ALA A 167 -18.79 -2.68 -5.77
CA ALA A 167 -18.17 -3.16 -6.99
C ALA A 167 -17.86 -1.99 -7.93
N ILE A 168 -16.58 -1.75 -8.19
CA ILE A 168 -16.11 -0.66 -9.05
C ILE A 168 -15.83 -1.21 -10.45
N ASP A 169 -16.34 -0.54 -11.48
CA ASP A 169 -16.08 -0.78 -12.90
C ASP A 169 -16.26 -2.24 -13.35
N GLY A 170 -17.29 -2.91 -12.82
CA GLY A 170 -17.66 -4.27 -13.21
C GLY A 170 -17.10 -5.38 -12.32
N ALA A 171 -16.42 -5.01 -11.24
CA ALA A 171 -15.92 -5.94 -10.24
C ALA A 171 -16.97 -6.90 -9.67
N THR A 172 -16.51 -8.07 -9.25
CA THR A 172 -17.34 -9.10 -8.63
C THR A 172 -16.68 -9.70 -7.40
N ALA A 173 -17.47 -9.99 -6.37
CA ALA A 173 -17.06 -10.75 -5.20
C ALA A 173 -18.29 -11.37 -4.52
N PRO A 174 -18.16 -12.41 -3.68
CA PRO A 174 -16.95 -13.21 -3.44
C PRO A 174 -16.63 -14.15 -4.61
N ASP A 175 -15.44 -14.74 -4.57
CA ASP A 175 -15.03 -15.81 -5.47
C ASP A 175 -15.17 -17.21 -4.85
N PRO A 176 -15.32 -18.28 -5.67
CA PRO A 176 -15.20 -19.65 -5.19
C PRO A 176 -13.81 -19.91 -4.62
N VAL A 177 -13.72 -20.78 -3.62
CA VAL A 177 -12.49 -21.17 -2.91
C VAL A 177 -11.28 -21.40 -3.82
N LEU A 178 -11.44 -22.10 -4.94
CA LEU A 178 -10.33 -22.43 -5.85
C LEU A 178 -9.81 -21.24 -6.68
N LYS A 179 -10.50 -20.11 -6.65
CA LYS A 179 -10.11 -18.85 -7.30
C LYS A 179 -9.79 -17.75 -6.28
N ALA A 180 -10.00 -18.03 -5.00
CA ALA A 180 -9.83 -17.07 -3.92
C ALA A 180 -8.38 -16.56 -3.88
N GLY A 181 -8.27 -15.24 -3.74
CA GLY A 181 -7.02 -14.58 -3.55
C GLY A 181 -6.60 -14.58 -2.08
N ALA A 182 -5.33 -14.91 -1.84
CA ALA A 182 -4.82 -15.04 -0.47
C ALA A 182 -4.67 -13.68 0.25
N GLU A 183 -4.62 -12.56 -0.50
CA GLU A 183 -4.52 -11.21 0.09
C GLU A 183 -5.87 -10.79 0.65
N SER A 184 -6.91 -10.86 -0.16
CA SER A 184 -8.27 -10.54 0.26
C SER A 184 -8.71 -11.47 1.38
N ASP A 185 -8.39 -12.77 1.29
CA ASP A 185 -8.63 -13.71 2.40
C ASP A 185 -7.91 -13.26 3.68
N LEU A 186 -6.63 -12.88 3.62
CA LEU A 186 -5.89 -12.34 4.77
C LEU A 186 -6.56 -11.10 5.35
N ASP A 187 -6.83 -10.09 4.51
CA ASP A 187 -7.29 -8.79 4.93
C ASP A 187 -8.64 -8.87 5.66
N PHE A 188 -9.57 -9.71 5.18
CA PHE A 188 -10.83 -9.94 5.87
C PHE A 188 -10.69 -10.84 7.10
N GLN A 189 -9.95 -11.96 7.00
CA GLN A 189 -9.86 -12.92 8.10
C GLN A 189 -9.13 -12.35 9.32
N VAL A 190 -8.18 -11.44 9.12
CA VAL A 190 -7.51 -10.76 10.23
C VAL A 190 -8.36 -9.63 10.83
N SER A 191 -9.17 -8.95 10.01
CA SER A 191 -9.95 -7.78 10.45
C SER A 191 -11.22 -8.16 11.22
N TYR A 192 -12.02 -9.08 10.67
CA TYR A 192 -13.35 -9.42 11.20
C TYR A 192 -13.36 -9.78 12.70
N PRO A 193 -12.48 -10.68 13.19
CA PRO A 193 -12.44 -11.03 14.60
C PRO A 193 -12.11 -9.88 15.54
N LEU A 194 -11.44 -8.84 15.03
CA LEU A 194 -11.08 -7.66 15.81
C LEU A 194 -12.25 -6.71 15.92
N ILE A 195 -13.00 -6.51 14.83
CA ILE A 195 -14.04 -5.46 14.75
C ILE A 195 -15.46 -5.94 15.04
N TYR A 196 -15.78 -7.22 14.87
CA TYR A 196 -17.14 -7.73 15.02
C TYR A 196 -17.76 -7.35 16.39
N PRO A 197 -19.02 -6.85 16.45
CA PRO A 197 -20.07 -6.90 15.42
C PRO A 197 -20.05 -5.78 14.37
N GLN A 198 -19.05 -4.89 14.35
CA GLN A 198 -18.87 -3.94 13.25
C GLN A 198 -18.55 -4.68 11.95
N GLY A 199 -19.18 -4.28 10.85
CA GLY A 199 -18.94 -4.86 9.52
C GLY A 199 -17.82 -4.16 8.73
N THR A 200 -17.44 -4.76 7.61
CA THR A 200 -16.52 -4.17 6.62
C THR A 200 -17.23 -3.84 5.31
N VAL A 201 -16.58 -3.00 4.51
CA VAL A 201 -16.93 -2.71 3.11
C VAL A 201 -15.76 -3.15 2.24
N LEU A 202 -16.03 -3.88 1.18
CA LEU A 202 -15.06 -4.25 0.15
C LEU A 202 -15.19 -3.28 -1.02
N PHE A 203 -14.12 -2.57 -1.33
CA PHE A 203 -13.95 -1.83 -2.58
C PHE A 203 -13.15 -2.71 -3.54
N GLN A 204 -13.85 -3.53 -4.33
CA GLN A 204 -13.24 -4.35 -5.37
C GLN A 204 -13.22 -3.55 -6.66
N THR A 205 -12.06 -3.46 -7.31
CA THR A 205 -11.93 -2.80 -8.61
C THR A 205 -11.87 -3.78 -9.77
N ASP A 206 -12.44 -3.34 -10.89
CA ASP A 206 -12.35 -3.91 -12.23
C ASP A 206 -12.99 -5.28 -12.46
N ASP A 207 -13.49 -5.46 -13.68
CA ASP A 207 -13.98 -6.77 -14.09
C ASP A 207 -12.82 -7.75 -14.37
N PRO A 208 -13.05 -9.07 -14.21
CA PRO A 208 -12.00 -10.07 -14.37
C PRO A 208 -11.35 -10.14 -15.76
N VAL A 209 -11.96 -9.57 -16.80
CA VAL A 209 -11.33 -9.46 -18.12
C VAL A 209 -10.27 -8.37 -18.10
N TYR A 210 -10.61 -7.20 -17.55
CA TYR A 210 -9.69 -6.08 -17.46
C TYR A 210 -8.48 -6.42 -16.58
N GLU A 211 -8.73 -7.02 -15.42
CA GLU A 211 -7.70 -7.46 -14.46
C GLU A 211 -6.72 -8.47 -15.08
N ALA A 212 -7.19 -9.29 -16.02
CA ALA A 212 -6.37 -10.29 -16.68
C ALA A 212 -5.43 -9.70 -17.76
N ASP A 213 -5.70 -8.50 -18.24
CA ASP A 213 -4.98 -7.87 -19.35
C ASP A 213 -4.81 -6.35 -19.15
N TYR A 214 -4.24 -5.96 -18.00
CA TYR A 214 -3.93 -4.56 -17.75
C TYR A 214 -2.93 -4.00 -18.75
N VAL A 215 -3.37 -2.99 -19.50
CA VAL A 215 -2.55 -2.27 -20.49
C VAL A 215 -1.95 -0.96 -19.98
N TYR A 216 -2.32 -0.53 -18.77
CA TYR A 216 -1.82 0.70 -18.14
C TYR A 216 -0.85 0.38 -16.97
N LYS A 217 -0.27 1.42 -16.39
CA LYS A 217 0.72 1.32 -15.30
C LYS A 217 0.38 2.08 -14.04
N GLY A 218 -0.64 2.94 -14.07
CA GLY A 218 -1.14 3.62 -12.88
C GLY A 218 -1.76 2.64 -11.88
N PHE A 219 -2.03 3.16 -10.69
CA PHE A 219 -2.52 2.41 -9.55
C PHE A 219 -3.54 3.26 -8.77
N LEU A 220 -4.54 2.62 -8.14
CA LEU A 220 -5.65 3.23 -7.39
C LEU A 220 -6.61 4.12 -8.17
N ASN A 221 -6.44 4.25 -9.49
CA ASN A 221 -7.24 5.19 -10.26
C ASN A 221 -8.74 4.93 -10.15
N ASN A 222 -9.19 3.71 -10.49
CA ASN A 222 -10.61 3.35 -10.43
C ASN A 222 -11.18 3.48 -9.01
N PHE A 223 -10.37 3.15 -8.00
CA PHE A 223 -10.75 3.34 -6.62
C PHE A 223 -10.96 4.81 -6.26
N LEU A 224 -10.01 5.68 -6.58
CA LEU A 224 -10.09 7.11 -6.32
C LEU A 224 -11.18 7.77 -7.17
N ASP A 225 -11.34 7.36 -8.42
CA ASP A 225 -12.41 7.77 -9.33
C ASP A 225 -13.77 7.46 -8.71
N ALA A 226 -13.98 6.26 -8.20
CA ALA A 226 -15.23 5.84 -7.59
C ALA A 226 -15.57 6.60 -6.30
N LEU A 227 -14.57 7.06 -5.55
CA LEU A 227 -14.76 7.83 -4.31
C LEU A 227 -14.89 9.34 -4.55
N ASP A 228 -14.20 9.89 -5.55
CA ASP A 228 -14.24 11.31 -5.89
C ASP A 228 -14.39 11.50 -7.40
N GLY A 229 -15.61 11.84 -7.84
CA GLY A 229 -15.88 12.08 -9.25
C GLY A 229 -15.11 13.26 -9.87
N SER A 230 -14.49 14.13 -9.06
CA SER A 230 -13.59 15.17 -9.58
C SER A 230 -12.24 14.59 -10.06
N TYR A 231 -11.81 13.45 -9.53
CA TYR A 231 -10.58 12.76 -9.93
C TYR A 231 -10.67 12.21 -11.37
N CYS A 232 -11.86 11.77 -11.79
CA CYS A 232 -12.16 11.28 -13.15
C CYS A 232 -11.93 12.29 -14.27
N SER A 233 -11.90 13.59 -13.95
CA SER A 233 -11.76 14.63 -14.97
C SER A 233 -10.38 14.66 -15.63
N THR A 234 -9.39 14.02 -15.01
CA THR A 234 -8.02 13.92 -15.51
C THR A 234 -7.84 12.61 -16.28
N VAL A 235 -7.46 12.71 -17.55
CA VAL A 235 -7.12 11.54 -18.37
C VAL A 235 -5.61 11.51 -18.56
N ASP A 236 -4.96 10.52 -17.95
CA ASP A 236 -3.54 10.19 -18.15
C ASP A 236 -3.41 8.86 -18.89
N SER A 237 -2.31 8.67 -19.62
CA SER A 237 -1.91 7.36 -20.16
C SER A 237 -1.69 6.27 -19.11
N LEU A 238 -1.49 6.68 -17.85
CA LEU A 238 -1.40 5.80 -16.69
C LEU A 238 -2.78 5.39 -16.16
N ASP A 239 -3.85 6.05 -16.61
CA ASP A 239 -5.20 5.75 -16.18
C ASP A 239 -5.83 4.64 -17.04
N PRO A 240 -6.70 3.81 -16.46
CA PRO A 240 -7.44 2.81 -17.20
C PRO A 240 -8.32 3.45 -18.27
N ALA A 241 -8.37 2.81 -19.43
CA ALA A 241 -9.21 3.26 -20.53
C ALA A 241 -10.63 2.69 -20.36
N TYR A 242 -11.62 3.59 -20.25
CA TYR A 242 -13.03 3.24 -20.25
C TYR A 242 -13.84 3.94 -21.36
N PRO A 243 -14.90 3.30 -21.89
CA PRO A 243 -15.32 1.90 -21.62
C PRO A 243 -14.24 0.87 -22.00
N ASP A 244 -14.21 -0.29 -21.34
CA ASP A 244 -13.18 -1.30 -21.58
C ASP A 244 -13.11 -1.67 -23.07
N PRO A 245 -11.94 -1.48 -23.73
CA PRO A 245 -11.77 -1.75 -25.15
C PRO A 245 -11.87 -3.25 -25.53
N SER A 246 -11.75 -4.17 -24.57
CA SER A 246 -11.79 -5.62 -24.80
C SER A 246 -13.14 -6.09 -25.29
N ASN A 247 -13.20 -6.95 -26.31
CA ASN A 247 -14.46 -7.56 -26.78
C ASN A 247 -14.73 -8.94 -26.16
N ALA A 248 -14.00 -9.32 -25.11
CA ALA A 248 -14.20 -10.61 -24.47
C ALA A 248 -15.56 -10.68 -23.77
N THR A 249 -16.05 -11.91 -23.58
CA THR A 249 -17.27 -12.14 -22.81
C THR A 249 -16.99 -11.90 -21.33
N GLY A 250 -17.83 -11.11 -20.67
CA GLY A 250 -17.67 -10.73 -19.26
C GLY A 250 -17.12 -9.32 -19.05
N THR A 251 -16.58 -8.69 -20.10
CA THR A 251 -16.07 -7.32 -20.06
C THR A 251 -17.14 -6.32 -19.59
N TYR A 252 -16.75 -5.42 -18.70
CA TYR A 252 -17.56 -4.29 -18.30
C TYR A 252 -17.71 -3.28 -19.45
N LYS A 253 -18.95 -3.08 -19.91
CA LYS A 253 -19.30 -2.14 -20.99
C LYS A 253 -19.91 -0.84 -20.49
N GLY A 254 -19.91 -0.63 -19.18
CA GLY A 254 -20.35 0.63 -18.58
C GLY A 254 -19.36 1.76 -18.83
N ALA A 255 -19.76 2.96 -18.40
CA ALA A 255 -18.84 4.09 -18.29
C ALA A 255 -18.03 3.96 -17.00
N LEU A 256 -16.85 4.60 -16.97
CA LEU A 256 -16.04 4.75 -15.76
C LEU A 256 -16.91 5.28 -14.60
N GLN A 257 -16.82 4.63 -13.45
CA GLN A 257 -17.57 5.00 -12.27
C GLN A 257 -16.90 6.14 -11.50
N CYS A 258 -17.54 7.31 -11.54
CA CYS A 258 -17.01 8.55 -10.98
C CYS A 258 -17.84 9.05 -9.80
N GLY A 259 -17.28 9.02 -8.59
CA GLY A 259 -17.91 9.51 -7.35
C GLY A 259 -19.20 8.76 -7.00
N VAL A 260 -19.24 7.47 -7.28
CA VAL A 260 -20.42 6.61 -7.08
C VAL A 260 -20.52 6.05 -5.67
N TYR A 261 -19.41 6.02 -4.92
CA TYR A 261 -19.34 5.48 -3.56
C TYR A 261 -18.90 6.54 -2.55
N THR A 262 -19.39 6.40 -1.31
CA THR A 262 -18.95 7.22 -0.18
C THR A 262 -17.78 6.53 0.51
N PRO A 263 -16.68 7.23 0.84
CA PRO A 263 -15.57 6.63 1.55
C PRO A 263 -15.99 6.15 2.94
N THR A 264 -15.42 5.03 3.39
CA THR A 264 -15.55 4.58 4.79
C THR A 264 -14.68 5.42 5.72
N ASN A 265 -14.92 5.31 7.03
CA ASN A 265 -14.20 6.11 8.03
C ASN A 265 -12.74 5.67 8.19
N VAL A 266 -12.47 4.38 7.92
CA VAL A 266 -11.12 3.81 7.86
C VAL A 266 -11.03 3.00 6.57
N ILE A 267 -9.93 3.13 5.84
CA ILE A 267 -9.63 2.39 4.60
C ILE A 267 -8.28 1.70 4.77
N SER A 268 -8.23 0.39 4.58
CA SER A 268 -7.00 -0.40 4.51
C SER A 268 -6.64 -0.68 3.06
N ILE A 269 -5.36 -0.48 2.71
CA ILE A 269 -4.80 -0.75 1.39
C ILE A 269 -3.52 -1.56 1.60
N SER A 270 -3.55 -2.83 1.23
CA SER A 270 -2.40 -3.75 1.40
C SER A 270 -1.51 -3.83 0.15
N TYR A 271 -1.70 -2.88 -0.77
CA TYR A 271 -1.05 -2.80 -2.06
C TYR A 271 -0.05 -1.62 -2.14
N GLY A 272 0.89 -1.64 -3.10
CA GLY A 272 1.82 -0.52 -3.31
C GLY A 272 2.87 -0.78 -4.39
N GLY A 273 3.68 0.23 -4.69
CA GLY A 273 4.77 0.18 -5.66
C GLY A 273 5.91 1.11 -5.27
N GLN A 274 6.96 1.21 -6.09
CA GLN A 274 8.07 2.12 -5.78
C GLN A 274 7.67 3.56 -6.11
N GLU A 275 8.00 4.50 -5.21
CA GLU A 275 7.78 5.92 -5.43
C GLU A 275 8.46 6.44 -6.72
N ALA A 276 9.53 5.78 -7.17
CA ALA A 276 10.24 6.14 -8.40
C ALA A 276 9.52 5.69 -9.69
N ASP A 277 8.61 4.71 -9.62
CA ASP A 277 7.97 4.08 -10.78
C ASP A 277 7.04 5.05 -11.52
N LEU A 278 6.46 5.99 -10.79
CA LEU A 278 5.43 6.89 -11.29
C LEU A 278 5.93 8.34 -11.41
N PRO A 279 5.40 9.15 -12.34
CA PRO A 279 5.70 10.58 -12.39
C PRO A 279 5.31 11.32 -11.10
N ILE A 280 6.09 12.34 -10.71
CA ILE A 280 5.84 13.11 -9.48
C ILE A 280 4.44 13.75 -9.50
N ALA A 281 4.01 14.31 -10.63
CA ALA A 281 2.70 14.95 -10.72
C ALA A 281 1.56 13.95 -10.58
N TYR A 282 1.71 12.74 -11.16
CA TYR A 282 0.74 11.67 -10.99
C TYR A 282 0.60 11.27 -9.51
N GLN A 283 1.72 11.17 -8.80
CA GLN A 283 1.73 10.90 -7.35
C GLN A 283 1.15 12.07 -6.54
N ARG A 284 1.44 13.32 -6.91
CA ARG A 284 0.83 14.51 -6.28
C ARG A 284 -0.67 14.58 -6.50
N ARG A 285 -1.16 14.20 -7.69
CA ARG A 285 -2.58 14.08 -8.00
C ARG A 285 -3.26 13.10 -7.04
N GLN A 286 -2.72 11.89 -6.87
CA GLN A 286 -3.25 10.92 -5.90
C GLN A 286 -3.11 11.39 -4.44
N CYS A 287 -1.99 12.03 -4.09
CA CYS A 287 -1.78 12.60 -2.76
C CYS A 287 -2.86 13.62 -2.39
N ASN A 288 -3.28 14.45 -3.35
CA ASN A 288 -4.40 15.38 -3.14
C ASN A 288 -5.71 14.64 -2.82
N GLU A 289 -5.98 13.47 -3.40
CA GLU A 289 -7.16 12.67 -3.08
C GLU A 289 -7.10 12.13 -1.64
N PHE A 290 -5.94 11.64 -1.20
CA PHE A 290 -5.75 11.25 0.20
C PHE A 290 -5.88 12.44 1.16
N MET A 291 -5.46 13.65 0.75
CA MET A 291 -5.71 14.87 1.52
C MET A 291 -7.21 15.19 1.62
N LYS A 292 -7.98 15.05 0.53
CA LYS A 292 -9.44 15.23 0.55
C LYS A 292 -10.12 14.21 1.48
N LEU A 293 -9.68 12.96 1.47
CA LEU A 293 -10.15 11.94 2.41
C LEU A 293 -9.83 12.32 3.87
N GLY A 294 -8.62 12.80 4.13
CA GLY A 294 -8.22 13.30 5.45
C GLY A 294 -9.11 14.45 5.94
N LEU A 295 -9.46 15.40 5.07
CA LEU A 295 -10.40 16.49 5.37
C LEU A 295 -11.83 16.00 5.65
N GLN A 296 -12.20 14.85 5.08
CA GLN A 296 -13.48 14.17 5.34
C GLN A 296 -13.46 13.30 6.61
N SER A 297 -12.40 13.38 7.43
CA SER A 297 -12.22 12.54 8.62
C SER A 297 -12.15 11.04 8.33
N VAL A 298 -11.51 10.69 7.21
CA VAL A 298 -11.16 9.31 6.85
C VAL A 298 -9.71 9.02 7.24
N SER A 299 -9.48 7.87 7.87
CA SER A 299 -8.14 7.33 8.08
C SER A 299 -7.80 6.36 6.95
N VAL A 300 -6.70 6.59 6.23
CA VAL A 300 -6.21 5.64 5.22
C VAL A 300 -4.92 5.01 5.74
N VAL A 301 -4.89 3.69 5.80
CA VAL A 301 -3.77 2.87 6.29
C VAL A 301 -3.21 2.08 5.12
N LEU A 302 -1.95 2.32 4.78
CA LEU A 302 -1.27 1.65 3.67
C LEU A 302 -0.15 0.75 4.21
N ALA A 303 -0.05 -0.46 3.69
CA ALA A 303 1.06 -1.37 3.98
C ALA A 303 2.39 -0.79 3.46
N SER A 304 3.43 -0.73 4.29
CA SER A 304 4.66 0.01 3.98
C SER A 304 5.62 -0.68 2.99
N GLY A 305 5.43 -1.97 2.71
CA GLY A 305 6.28 -2.74 1.79
C GLY A 305 6.90 -3.97 2.45
N ASP A 306 7.27 -4.97 1.66
CA ASP A 306 7.86 -6.23 2.14
C ASP A 306 9.29 -6.46 1.64
N SER A 307 9.90 -5.41 1.05
CA SER A 307 11.20 -5.46 0.39
C SER A 307 12.25 -4.53 1.02
N GLY A 308 12.02 -4.05 2.25
CA GLY A 308 13.02 -3.28 2.99
C GLY A 308 13.29 -1.88 2.43
N GLY A 309 14.44 -1.30 2.79
CA GLY A 309 14.92 -0.01 2.25
C GLY A 309 15.58 -0.14 0.87
N ASN A 310 14.96 -0.85 -0.07
CA ASN A 310 15.61 -1.27 -1.32
C ASN A 310 15.33 -0.34 -2.52
N VAL A 311 16.39 0.08 -3.23
CA VAL A 311 16.31 0.81 -4.51
C VAL A 311 16.74 -0.07 -5.71
N THR A 312 17.43 -1.23 -5.53
CA THR A 312 17.82 -2.11 -6.68
C THR A 312 18.23 -3.59 -6.41
N ASP A 313 18.41 -4.13 -5.19
CA ASP A 313 18.70 -5.58 -4.96
C ASP A 313 18.71 -5.99 -3.47
N ASP A 314 18.24 -7.22 -3.22
CA ASP A 314 17.92 -7.83 -1.91
C ASP A 314 19.11 -8.49 -1.18
N ALA A 315 19.20 -8.25 0.14
CA ALA A 315 19.73 -9.18 1.16
C ALA A 315 19.36 -8.74 2.60
N GLU A 316 18.35 -9.44 3.16
CA GLU A 316 17.78 -9.73 4.51
C GLU A 316 18.13 -8.97 5.83
N THR A 317 17.06 -8.48 6.53
CA THR A 317 16.56 -8.81 7.92
C THR A 317 15.77 -7.69 8.66
N SER A 318 14.44 -7.86 8.88
CA SER A 318 13.73 -7.86 10.19
C SER A 318 12.30 -8.41 9.99
N THR A 319 11.93 -9.39 10.83
CA THR A 319 11.49 -10.77 10.49
C THR A 319 12.55 -11.57 9.71
N THR A 320 12.65 -12.89 9.98
CA THR A 320 13.59 -13.77 9.26
C THR A 320 13.14 -14.07 7.83
N ARG A 321 11.93 -13.64 7.45
CA ARG A 321 11.29 -14.02 6.20
C ARG A 321 11.31 -12.90 5.17
N PHE A 322 11.03 -11.65 5.54
CA PHE A 322 11.02 -10.51 4.63
C PHE A 322 11.37 -9.21 5.38
N PRO A 323 12.00 -8.21 4.74
CA PRO A 323 12.30 -6.93 5.38
C PRO A 323 11.11 -5.95 5.35
N SER A 324 10.86 -5.26 6.47
CA SER A 324 9.89 -4.15 6.56
C SER A 324 10.20 -3.04 5.55
N GLY A 325 9.24 -2.69 4.71
CA GLY A 325 9.27 -1.45 3.95
C GLY A 325 9.36 -0.26 4.90
N GLY A 326 10.27 0.65 4.59
CA GLY A 326 10.58 1.80 5.43
C GLY A 326 11.73 2.63 4.84
N GLY A 327 11.74 3.93 5.11
CA GLY A 327 12.74 4.83 4.57
C GLY A 327 12.27 6.28 4.58
N PHE A 328 12.74 7.04 3.61
CA PHE A 328 12.41 8.45 3.43
C PHE A 328 11.98 8.70 1.98
N SER A 329 10.88 9.42 1.81
CA SER A 329 10.36 9.82 0.49
C SER A 329 11.36 10.70 -0.27
N ASN A 330 11.44 10.57 -1.60
CA ASN A 330 12.18 11.47 -2.49
C ASN A 330 11.33 12.66 -2.99
N ILE A 331 10.03 12.62 -2.77
CA ILE A 331 9.06 13.57 -3.33
C ILE A 331 8.47 14.47 -2.25
N TYR A 332 8.07 13.90 -1.12
CA TYR A 332 7.38 14.60 -0.04
C TYR A 332 8.37 14.97 1.05
N ALA A 333 8.45 16.26 1.38
CA ALA A 333 9.24 16.75 2.50
C ALA A 333 8.73 16.19 3.84
N THR A 334 9.59 16.15 4.85
CA THR A 334 9.17 15.83 6.22
C THR A 334 8.06 16.78 6.68
N PRO A 335 6.87 16.27 7.06
CA PRO A 335 5.80 17.12 7.55
C PRO A 335 6.09 17.61 8.98
N ASP A 336 5.56 18.78 9.33
CA ASP A 336 5.80 19.44 10.63
C ASP A 336 5.54 18.53 11.84
N TYR A 337 4.48 17.71 11.77
CA TYR A 337 4.12 16.80 12.86
C TYR A 337 5.14 15.68 13.07
N GLN A 338 5.95 15.36 12.06
CA GLN A 338 6.97 14.30 12.10
C GLN A 338 8.38 14.86 12.33
N GLN A 339 8.61 16.16 12.11
CA GLN A 339 9.94 16.77 12.09
C GLN A 339 10.79 16.42 13.33
N THR A 340 10.23 16.57 14.53
CA THR A 340 10.94 16.25 15.79
C THR A 340 11.35 14.78 15.88
N ALA A 341 10.52 13.87 15.38
CA ALA A 341 10.78 12.43 15.40
C ALA A 341 11.90 12.06 14.41
N VAL A 342 11.87 12.60 13.19
CA VAL A 342 12.92 12.41 12.17
C VAL A 342 14.25 13.01 12.62
N ASP A 343 14.26 14.25 13.11
CA ASP A 343 15.48 14.90 13.63
C ASP A 343 16.06 14.12 14.81
N GLY A 344 15.18 13.60 15.68
CA GLY A 344 15.55 12.73 16.80
C GLY A 344 16.27 11.46 16.34
N TYR A 345 15.74 10.77 15.32
CA TYR A 345 16.37 9.58 14.75
C TYR A 345 17.73 9.91 14.12
N LEU A 346 17.76 10.90 13.21
CA LEU A 346 18.97 11.28 12.47
C LEU A 346 20.08 11.84 13.37
N THR A 347 19.74 12.39 14.55
CA THR A 347 20.72 12.87 15.52
C THR A 347 21.22 11.77 16.45
N ASN A 348 20.31 10.96 17.00
CA ASN A 348 20.64 10.00 18.06
C ASN A 348 21.03 8.62 17.53
N SER A 349 20.63 8.29 16.31
CA SER A 349 20.90 7.00 15.65
C SER A 349 21.11 7.21 14.15
N PRO A 350 22.09 8.06 13.75
CA PRO A 350 22.33 8.37 12.34
C PRO A 350 22.66 7.09 11.56
N PRO A 351 22.02 6.87 10.40
CA PRO A 351 22.43 5.81 9.49
C PRO A 351 23.91 5.99 9.09
N PRO A 352 24.71 4.91 9.00
CA PRO A 352 26.14 4.99 8.68
C PRO A 352 26.40 5.23 7.18
N TYR A 353 25.46 5.87 6.48
CA TYR A 353 25.46 6.06 5.05
C TYR A 353 25.39 7.54 4.69
N ASP A 354 25.96 7.88 3.54
CA ASP A 354 25.81 9.21 2.98
C ASP A 354 24.34 9.46 2.62
N SER A 355 23.94 10.73 2.73
CA SER A 355 22.56 11.18 2.50
C SER A 355 22.52 12.35 1.54
N TYR A 356 21.39 12.50 0.86
CA TYR A 356 21.04 13.67 0.06
C TYR A 356 19.73 14.29 0.56
N SER A 357 19.34 15.41 -0.04
CA SER A 357 18.09 16.11 0.28
C SER A 357 17.41 16.58 -1.01
N THR A 358 16.16 16.18 -1.25
CA THR A 358 15.36 16.59 -2.42
C THR A 358 13.86 16.49 -2.13
N THR A 359 13.04 17.15 -2.94
CA THR A 359 11.55 17.07 -2.92
C THR A 359 10.97 16.98 -4.34
N ASP A 360 11.84 16.76 -5.33
CA ASP A 360 11.55 16.85 -6.76
C ASP A 360 12.38 15.87 -7.59
N ASN A 361 13.02 14.89 -6.92
CA ASN A 361 13.97 13.93 -7.48
C ASN A 361 15.23 14.56 -8.11
N GLY A 362 15.43 15.88 -8.08
CA GLY A 362 16.52 16.56 -8.79
C GLY A 362 17.93 16.31 -8.23
N ALA A 363 18.03 15.84 -6.98
CA ALA A 363 19.30 15.61 -6.30
C ALA A 363 19.45 14.18 -5.75
N ILE A 364 18.71 13.21 -6.30
CA ILE A 364 18.85 11.80 -5.93
C ILE A 364 20.30 11.36 -6.16
N GLY A 365 20.91 10.75 -5.14
CA GLY A 365 22.29 10.25 -5.23
C GLY A 365 23.37 11.32 -5.04
N ALA A 366 23.00 12.58 -4.78
CA ALA A 366 23.98 13.64 -4.57
C ALA A 366 24.96 13.28 -3.45
N ASN A 367 26.25 13.55 -3.69
CA ASN A 367 27.35 13.24 -2.77
C ASN A 367 27.49 11.74 -2.43
N GLY A 368 27.04 10.84 -3.31
CA GLY A 368 27.06 9.39 -3.05
C GLY A 368 26.00 8.94 -2.04
N GLY A 369 25.04 9.82 -1.71
CA GLY A 369 24.01 9.50 -0.74
C GLY A 369 23.02 8.45 -1.24
N ILE A 370 22.54 7.61 -0.33
CA ILE A 370 21.64 6.49 -0.68
C ILE A 370 20.24 6.64 -0.06
N TYR A 371 20.02 7.69 0.73
CA TYR A 371 18.70 8.04 1.26
C TYR A 371 18.47 9.55 1.34
N ASN A 372 17.21 9.96 1.25
CA ASN A 372 16.79 11.35 1.34
C ASN A 372 16.49 11.76 2.78
N LYS A 373 17.45 12.36 3.49
CA LYS A 373 17.23 12.79 4.88
C LYS A 373 16.20 13.92 5.05
N GLY A 374 15.82 14.61 3.97
CA GLY A 374 14.82 15.68 3.98
C GLY A 374 13.40 15.22 3.67
N GLY A 375 13.20 13.93 3.41
CA GLY A 375 11.93 13.36 3.02
C GLY A 375 11.04 12.93 4.18
N ARG A 376 9.73 12.80 3.93
CA ARG A 376 8.78 12.14 4.84
C ARG A 376 9.29 10.74 5.16
N GLY A 377 9.55 10.48 6.44
CA GLY A 377 10.02 9.19 6.92
C GLY A 377 8.87 8.20 7.08
N TYR A 378 9.02 6.92 6.79
CA TYR A 378 7.97 5.91 7.00
C TYR A 378 8.60 4.56 7.44
N PRO A 379 7.85 3.65 8.09
CA PRO A 379 6.42 3.74 8.45
C PRO A 379 6.13 4.67 9.65
N ASP A 380 4.85 5.02 9.85
CA ASP A 380 4.41 5.76 11.06
C ASP A 380 4.25 4.85 12.27
N VAL A 381 3.75 3.63 12.04
CA VAL A 381 3.45 2.58 13.04
C VAL A 381 3.75 1.20 12.45
N SER A 382 3.78 0.17 13.29
CA SER A 382 3.82 -1.22 12.86
C SER A 382 2.87 -2.12 13.63
N ALA A 383 2.55 -3.24 13.02
CA ALA A 383 1.87 -4.36 13.64
C ALA A 383 2.50 -5.66 13.16
N VAL A 384 2.06 -6.78 13.72
CA VAL A 384 2.58 -8.11 13.42
C VAL A 384 2.35 -8.40 11.96
N GLY A 385 3.40 -8.84 11.28
CA GLY A 385 3.41 -9.01 9.83
C GLY A 385 3.72 -10.42 9.38
N ASP A 386 3.97 -11.40 10.27
CA ASP A 386 4.38 -12.74 9.86
C ASP A 386 3.68 -13.85 10.64
N ASN A 387 3.64 -15.04 10.03
CA ASN A 387 3.01 -16.25 10.54
C ASN A 387 1.54 -16.06 10.93
N ILE A 388 0.80 -15.21 10.21
CA ILE A 388 -0.65 -15.05 10.38
C ILE A 388 -1.33 -16.29 9.83
N VAL A 389 -2.16 -16.97 10.62
CA VAL A 389 -2.96 -18.08 10.11
C VAL A 389 -4.13 -17.54 9.31
N ILE A 390 -4.34 -18.08 8.12
CA ILE A 390 -5.51 -17.84 7.27
C ILE A 390 -6.01 -19.19 6.71
N PHE A 391 -7.22 -19.21 6.18
CA PHE A 391 -7.68 -20.21 5.24
C PHE A 391 -7.65 -19.60 3.84
N ASN A 392 -7.03 -20.30 2.91
CA ASN A 392 -7.05 -19.93 1.50
C ASN A 392 -7.13 -21.23 0.68
N ALA A 393 -7.97 -21.23 -0.35
CA ALA A 393 -8.24 -22.41 -1.16
C ALA A 393 -8.69 -23.63 -0.32
N GLY A 394 -9.43 -23.38 0.77
CA GLY A 394 -10.02 -24.39 1.65
C GLY A 394 -9.04 -24.99 2.66
N ALA A 395 -7.79 -24.50 2.68
CA ALA A 395 -6.72 -25.05 3.49
C ALA A 395 -6.15 -24.03 4.47
N PRO A 396 -5.83 -24.44 5.72
CA PRO A 396 -5.14 -23.58 6.67
C PRO A 396 -3.69 -23.38 6.23
N THR A 397 -3.27 -22.12 6.15
CA THR A 397 -1.92 -21.73 5.75
C THR A 397 -1.44 -20.56 6.60
N LEU A 398 -0.14 -20.29 6.57
CA LEU A 398 0.45 -19.11 7.18
C LEU A 398 0.78 -18.11 6.09
N ILE A 399 0.46 -16.84 6.33
CA ILE A 399 0.80 -15.72 5.46
C ILE A 399 1.57 -14.65 6.24
N GLY A 400 2.34 -13.85 5.53
CA GLY A 400 3.04 -12.69 6.08
C GLY A 400 3.04 -11.51 5.12
N GLY A 401 3.77 -10.47 5.48
CA GLY A 401 3.81 -9.17 4.82
C GLY A 401 3.22 -8.07 5.69
N THR A 402 3.63 -6.83 5.43
CA THR A 402 2.99 -5.61 5.92
C THR A 402 1.53 -5.49 5.47
N SER A 403 1.13 -6.27 4.47
CA SER A 403 -0.25 -6.60 4.12
C SER A 403 -1.08 -7.10 5.29
N ALA A 404 -0.52 -7.85 6.24
CA ALA A 404 -1.24 -8.21 7.46
C ALA A 404 -1.33 -7.03 8.44
N SER A 405 -0.28 -6.22 8.51
CA SER A 405 -0.15 -5.13 9.47
C SER A 405 -1.16 -4.00 9.23
N ALA A 406 -1.40 -3.64 7.97
CA ALA A 406 -2.33 -2.58 7.57
C ALA A 406 -3.78 -2.83 8.05
N PRO A 407 -4.45 -3.95 7.72
CA PRO A 407 -5.80 -4.26 8.17
C PRO A 407 -5.89 -4.48 9.68
N ILE A 408 -4.83 -4.98 10.34
CA ILE A 408 -4.78 -5.04 11.81
C ILE A 408 -4.87 -3.63 12.42
N PHE A 409 -4.02 -2.70 11.97
CA PHE A 409 -4.02 -1.35 12.51
C PHE A 409 -5.31 -0.59 12.13
N ALA A 410 -5.80 -0.75 10.89
CA ALA A 410 -7.06 -0.19 10.44
C ALA A 410 -8.25 -0.70 11.28
N SER A 411 -8.23 -1.98 11.69
CA SER A 411 -9.20 -2.55 12.63
C SER A 411 -9.14 -1.85 13.99
N ILE A 412 -7.94 -1.59 14.53
CA ILE A 412 -7.76 -0.86 15.79
C ILE A 412 -8.34 0.56 15.68
N LEU A 413 -8.06 1.27 14.59
CA LEU A 413 -8.64 2.61 14.33
C LEU A 413 -10.17 2.57 14.26
N THR A 414 -10.73 1.52 13.65
CA THR A 414 -12.18 1.30 13.57
C THR A 414 -12.78 1.09 14.97
N ARG A 415 -12.11 0.32 15.84
CA ARG A 415 -12.51 0.16 17.25
C ARG A 415 -12.44 1.47 18.04
N ILE A 416 -11.41 2.28 17.80
CA ILE A 416 -11.28 3.61 18.42
C ILE A 416 -12.44 4.51 17.99
N ASN A 417 -12.83 4.48 16.72
CA ASN A 417 -14.00 5.23 16.24
C ASN A 417 -15.29 4.82 16.95
N GLU A 418 -15.53 3.54 17.18
CA GLU A 418 -16.71 3.09 17.94
C GLU A 418 -16.74 3.66 19.37
N GLU A 419 -15.61 3.66 20.07
CA GLU A 419 -15.52 4.23 21.42
C GLU A 419 -15.73 5.76 21.41
N ARG A 420 -15.22 6.43 20.39
CA ARG A 420 -15.43 7.87 20.19
C ARG A 420 -16.89 8.20 19.90
N LEU A 421 -17.52 7.48 18.99
CA LEU A 421 -18.93 7.66 18.62
C LEU A 421 -19.85 7.36 19.80
N ALA A 422 -19.57 6.30 20.56
CA ALA A 422 -20.29 5.99 21.80
C ALA A 422 -20.16 7.10 22.85
N ALA A 423 -19.07 7.87 22.82
CA ALA A 423 -18.85 9.06 23.65
C ALA A 423 -19.35 10.37 23.02
N GLY A 424 -20.08 10.32 21.89
CA GLY A 424 -20.61 11.49 21.18
C GLY A 424 -19.54 12.33 20.45
N LYS A 425 -18.38 11.75 20.16
CA LYS A 425 -17.29 12.40 19.40
C LYS A 425 -17.31 11.96 17.92
N SER A 426 -16.70 12.75 17.05
CA SER A 426 -16.45 12.35 15.65
C SER A 426 -15.42 11.23 15.55
N THR A 427 -15.32 10.59 14.38
CA THR A 427 -14.23 9.67 14.05
C THR A 427 -12.86 10.36 14.06
N ILE A 428 -11.78 9.58 14.08
CA ILE A 428 -10.41 10.08 14.24
C ILE A 428 -9.87 10.80 13.00
N GLY A 429 -10.24 10.39 11.78
CA GLY A 429 -9.73 10.94 10.53
C GLY A 429 -8.22 10.81 10.34
N PHE A 430 -7.60 11.85 9.78
CA PHE A 430 -6.15 11.88 9.57
C PHE A 430 -5.39 11.81 10.91
N VAL A 431 -4.87 10.63 11.22
CA VAL A 431 -4.44 10.29 12.59
C VAL A 431 -2.97 10.63 12.86
N ASN A 432 -2.12 10.76 11.83
CA ASN A 432 -0.67 10.90 12.00
C ASN A 432 -0.25 11.99 13.00
N PRO A 433 -0.78 13.23 12.96
CA PRO A 433 -0.41 14.25 13.94
C PRO A 433 -0.67 13.83 15.39
N THR A 434 -1.74 13.06 15.63
CA THR A 434 -2.09 12.54 16.96
C THR A 434 -1.14 11.40 17.38
N LEU A 435 -0.74 10.53 16.44
CA LEU A 435 0.22 9.46 16.74
C LEU A 435 1.58 10.04 17.16
N TYR A 436 2.08 11.04 16.42
CA TYR A 436 3.36 11.69 16.71
C TYR A 436 3.33 12.55 17.98
N SER A 437 2.17 13.07 18.39
CA SER A 437 2.03 13.79 19.66
C SER A 437 1.92 12.88 20.89
N HIS A 438 1.66 11.58 20.68
CA HIS A 438 1.45 10.59 21.75
C HIS A 438 2.27 9.31 21.56
N PRO A 439 3.62 9.40 21.45
CA PRO A 439 4.47 8.22 21.29
C PRO A 439 4.37 7.24 22.47
N GLU A 440 3.95 7.70 23.65
CA GLU A 440 3.72 6.86 24.83
C GLU A 440 2.60 5.82 24.67
N ALA A 441 1.75 5.97 23.65
CA ALA A 441 0.68 5.02 23.35
C ALA A 441 1.18 3.74 22.65
N PHE A 442 2.44 3.70 22.22
CA PHE A 442 2.99 2.62 21.41
C PHE A 442 4.03 1.80 22.17
N HIS A 443 4.19 0.56 21.73
CA HIS A 443 5.33 -0.26 22.11
C HIS A 443 6.53 0.10 21.23
N ASP A 444 7.61 0.55 21.84
CA ASP A 444 8.83 0.97 21.14
C ASP A 444 9.69 -0.24 20.75
N ILE A 445 9.81 -0.50 19.44
CA ILE A 445 10.64 -1.57 18.89
C ILE A 445 12.05 -1.02 18.68
N THR A 446 13.01 -1.52 19.46
CA THR A 446 14.39 -1.00 19.47
C THR A 446 15.43 -2.01 19.00
N ASN A 447 15.00 -3.10 18.35
CA ASN A 447 15.89 -4.14 17.82
C ASN A 447 15.39 -4.59 16.45
N GLY A 448 16.32 -4.73 15.50
CA GLY A 448 16.04 -5.07 14.12
C GLY A 448 16.60 -4.03 13.15
N SER A 449 16.44 -4.32 11.87
CA SER A 449 16.86 -3.46 10.76
C SER A 449 15.89 -3.61 9.58
N ASN A 450 16.02 -2.84 8.50
CA ASN A 450 15.36 -3.16 7.23
C ASN A 450 16.32 -3.18 6.03
N PRO A 451 17.17 -4.20 5.93
CA PRO A 451 18.17 -4.35 4.88
C PRO A 451 17.62 -4.16 3.47
N GLY A 452 18.46 -3.56 2.64
CA GLY A 452 18.16 -3.12 1.29
C GLY A 452 19.37 -2.39 0.72
N CYS A 453 19.45 -2.25 -0.61
CA CYS A 453 20.58 -1.60 -1.29
C CYS A 453 21.95 -2.25 -0.98
N ASN A 454 22.02 -3.57 -0.76
CA ASN A 454 23.23 -4.26 -0.26
C ASN A 454 23.79 -3.69 1.05
N THR A 455 22.93 -3.08 1.88
CA THR A 455 23.27 -2.56 3.19
C THR A 455 22.42 -3.24 4.27
N THR A 456 22.77 -3.05 5.55
CA THR A 456 21.92 -3.43 6.66
C THR A 456 20.67 -2.56 6.79
N GLY A 457 20.45 -1.58 5.90
CA GLY A 457 19.30 -0.70 5.94
C GLY A 457 19.30 0.21 7.18
N PHE A 458 18.12 0.72 7.51
CA PHE A 458 17.92 1.50 8.72
C PHE A 458 17.79 0.57 9.93
N ALA A 459 18.33 0.99 11.06
CA ALA A 459 18.24 0.25 12.32
C ALA A 459 17.08 0.74 13.17
N ALA A 460 16.45 -0.18 13.89
CA ALA A 460 15.52 0.13 14.96
C ALA A 460 16.24 0.97 16.04
N ALA A 461 15.56 1.98 16.55
CA ALA A 461 16.12 2.88 17.56
C ALA A 461 15.07 3.24 18.60
N LYS A 462 15.49 3.87 19.69
CA LYS A 462 14.55 4.39 20.67
C LYS A 462 13.74 5.53 20.05
N GLY A 463 12.41 5.41 20.06
CA GLY A 463 11.49 6.41 19.54
C GLY A 463 10.99 6.06 18.13
N TRP A 464 10.92 7.05 17.24
CA TRP A 464 10.58 6.78 15.85
C TRP A 464 11.83 6.41 15.05
N ASP A 465 11.66 5.51 14.09
CA ASP A 465 12.69 5.01 13.20
C ASP A 465 12.06 4.59 11.86
N PRO A 466 12.79 4.71 10.73
CA PRO A 466 12.29 4.47 9.37
C PRO A 466 12.28 2.97 8.97
N MET A 467 12.02 2.10 9.94
CA MET A 467 11.82 0.67 9.78
C MET A 467 10.85 0.25 10.89
N LYS A 468 9.81 -0.56 10.71
CA LYS A 468 9.12 -1.21 11.86
C LYS A 468 8.36 -2.46 11.39
N VAL A 469 8.81 -3.66 11.80
CA VAL A 469 7.98 -4.89 11.87
C VAL A 469 8.15 -5.54 13.24
N ILE A 470 7.05 -6.15 13.72
CA ILE A 470 6.95 -7.02 14.91
C ILE A 470 6.77 -8.46 14.46
#